data_AF-A0A673UNT3-F1
#
_entry.id   AF-A0A673UNT3-F1
#
_cell.length_a   1.000
_cell.length_b   1.000
_cell.length_c   1.000
_cell.angle_alpha   90.00
_cell.angle_beta   90.00
_cell.angle_gamma   90.00
#
_symmetry.space_group_name_H-M   'P 1'
#
loop_
_entity.id
_entity.type
_entity.pdbx_description
1 polymer ?
#
loop_
_entity_poly.entity_id
_entity_poly.type
_entity_poly.pdbx_seq_one_letter_code
_entity_poly.pdbx_strand_id
1 'polypeptide(L)' 'MKFLVLAVLLTVGAAERGISPRAVWQFRNMIKCTIPESDPLMDYNNYGCYCGLGGSGTPVDDLDKQKQTLR' A
#
# COMPACT_ATOMS: atom_id res chain seq x y z
N MET A 1 -11.43 18.07 -33.44
CA MET A 1 -10.36 18.46 -32.49
C MET A 1 -10.70 18.21 -31.02
N LYS A 2 -11.87 18.59 -30.50
CA LYS A 2 -12.23 18.41 -29.07
C LYS A 2 -12.15 16.95 -28.57
N PHE A 3 -12.62 15.99 -29.37
CA PHE A 3 -12.61 14.56 -29.02
C PHE A 3 -11.21 13.93 -28.98
N LEU A 4 -10.29 14.43 -29.80
CA LEU A 4 -8.89 13.98 -29.80
C LEU A 4 -8.19 14.40 -28.50
N VAL A 5 -8.48 15.61 -28.01
CA VAL A 5 -7.94 16.09 -26.73
C VAL A 5 -8.46 15.25 -25.56
N LEU A 6 -9.75 14.91 -25.56
CA LEU A 6 -10.35 13.99 -24.57
C LEU A 6 -9.74 12.59 -24.62
N ALA A 7 -9.53 12.03 -25.81
CA ALA A 7 -8.90 10.73 -25.97
C ALA A 7 -7.45 10.74 -25.45
N VAL A 8 -6.68 11.79 -25.75
CA VAL A 8 -5.30 11.95 -25.24
C VAL A 8 -5.29 12.07 -23.72
N LEU A 9 -6.17 12.88 -23.12
CA LEU A 9 -6.27 13.02 -21.66
C LEU A 9 -6.62 11.70 -20.96
N LEU A 10 -7.52 10.90 -21.53
CA LEU A 10 -7.89 9.58 -21.01
C LEU A 10 -6.73 8.58 -21.08
N THR A 11 -5.93 8.61 -22.15
CA THR A 11 -4.75 7.72 -22.27
C THR A 11 -3.63 8.08 -21.32
N VAL A 12 -3.46 9.37 -20.99
CA VAL A 12 -2.47 9.82 -20.00
C VAL A 12 -2.89 9.47 -18.57
N GLY A 13 -4.19 9.59 -18.24
CA GLY A 13 -4.71 9.23 -16.91
C GLY A 13 -4.70 7.73 -16.59
N ALA A 14 -4.62 6.86 -17.60
CA ALA A 14 -4.51 5.41 -17.40
C ALA A 14 -3.06 4.94 -17.13
N ALA A 15 -2.07 5.81 -17.30
CA ALA A 15 -0.66 5.52 -17.03
C ALA A 15 -0.31 5.73 -15.54
N GLU A 16 -1.22 5.43 -14.63
CA GLU A 16 -0.95 5.38 -13.19
C GLU A 16 -0.25 4.04 -12.89
N ARG A 17 1.03 4.09 -12.48
CA ARG A 17 1.73 2.92 -11.92
C ARG A 17 1.18 2.65 -10.52
N GLY A 18 -0.03 2.11 -10.46
CA GLY A 18 -0.66 1.68 -9.22
C GLY A 18 0.13 0.58 -8.54
N ILE A 19 0.07 0.56 -7.21
CA ILE A 19 0.56 -0.53 -6.36
C ILE A 19 0.10 -1.86 -6.97
N SER A 20 1.04 -2.68 -7.42
CA SER A 20 0.69 -3.99 -7.98
C SER A 20 0.08 -4.84 -6.87
N PRO A 21 -1.11 -5.42 -7.04
CA PRO A 21 -1.67 -6.36 -6.06
C PRO A 21 -0.70 -7.51 -5.75
N ARG A 22 0.16 -7.89 -6.70
CA ARG A 22 1.21 -8.89 -6.47
C ARG A 22 2.21 -8.48 -5.39
N ALA A 23 2.55 -7.19 -5.29
CA ALA A 23 3.50 -6.71 -4.28
C ALA A 23 2.94 -6.87 -2.86
N VAL A 24 1.63 -6.64 -2.68
CA VAL A 24 0.96 -6.84 -1.37
C VAL A 24 0.98 -8.31 -0.98
N TRP A 25 0.70 -9.23 -1.91
CA TRP A 25 0.73 -10.66 -1.65
C TRP A 25 2.15 -11.18 -1.39
N GLN A 26 3.16 -10.64 -2.08
CA GLN A 26 4.57 -10.95 -1.79
C GLN A 26 4.96 -10.50 -0.38
N PHE A 27 4.55 -9.29 0.03
CA PHE A 27 4.80 -8.81 1.38
C PHE A 27 4.12 -9.68 2.45
N ARG A 28 2.87 -10.10 2.22
CA ARG A 28 2.19 -11.07 3.09
C ARG A 28 2.98 -12.38 3.22
N ASN A 29 3.53 -12.88 2.11
CA ASN A 29 4.34 -14.11 2.13
C ASN A 29 5.64 -13.93 2.91
N MET A 30 6.27 -12.74 2.84
CA MET A 30 7.44 -12.42 3.66
C MET A 30 7.11 -12.46 5.16
N ILE A 31 5.99 -11.87 5.58
CA ILE A 31 5.55 -11.90 6.98
C ILE A 31 5.26 -13.33 7.43
N LYS A 32 4.55 -14.13 6.62
CA LYS A 32 4.29 -15.53 6.96
C LYS A 32 5.56 -16.39 7.02
N CYS A 33 6.59 -16.04 6.27
CA CYS A 33 7.88 -16.73 6.31
C CYS A 33 8.61 -16.49 7.64
N THR A 34 8.57 -15.28 8.17
CA THR A 34 9.24 -14.92 9.42
C THR A 34 8.39 -15.15 10.66
N ILE A 35 7.07 -15.05 10.54
CA ILE A 35 6.08 -15.19 11.62
C ILE A 35 4.95 -16.13 11.15
N PRO A 36 5.15 -17.46 11.21
CA PRO A 36 4.23 -18.44 10.63
C PRO A 36 2.81 -18.37 11.18
N GLU A 37 2.70 -18.12 12.49
CA GLU A 37 1.44 -18.11 13.24
C GLU A 37 0.65 -16.81 13.11
N SER A 38 1.24 -15.74 12.54
CA SER A 38 0.53 -14.46 12.35
C SER A 38 -0.60 -14.58 11.34
N ASP A 39 -1.66 -13.78 11.45
CA ASP A 39 -2.55 -13.50 10.33
C ASP A 39 -2.25 -12.09 9.80
N PRO A 40 -1.39 -11.93 8.77
CA PRO A 40 -0.85 -10.62 8.44
C PRO A 40 -1.89 -9.58 8.01
N LEU A 41 -3.04 -10.04 7.48
CA LEU A 41 -4.12 -9.15 7.07
C LEU A 41 -4.99 -8.70 8.25
N MET A 42 -4.98 -9.42 9.37
CA MET A 42 -5.73 -9.05 10.58
C MET A 42 -4.83 -8.35 11.60
N ASP A 43 -3.60 -8.83 11.74
CA ASP A 43 -2.67 -8.37 12.78
C ASP A 43 -1.98 -7.04 12.42
N TYR A 44 -1.72 -6.82 11.12
CA TYR A 44 -0.92 -5.68 10.65
C TYR A 44 -1.67 -4.74 9.71
N ASN A 45 -2.93 -5.02 9.40
CA ASN A 45 -3.78 -4.09 8.68
C ASN A 45 -4.60 -3.26 9.66
N ASN A 46 -4.75 -1.97 9.39
CA ASN A 46 -5.42 -1.01 10.28
C ASN A 46 -4.83 -0.98 11.70
N TYR A 47 -3.53 -1.26 11.83
CA TYR A 47 -2.80 -1.12 13.08
C TYR A 47 -2.11 0.25 13.14
N GLY A 48 -2.13 0.90 14.30
CA GLY A 48 -1.47 2.19 14.49
C GLY A 48 -2.01 3.29 13.57
N CYS A 49 -1.15 4.25 13.25
CA CYS A 49 -1.47 5.38 12.38
C CYS A 49 -1.12 5.12 10.92
N TYR A 50 -0.14 4.26 10.66
CA TYR A 50 0.44 4.05 9.35
C TYR A 50 0.25 2.64 8.84
N CYS A 51 0.18 1.57 9.63
CA CYS A 51 0.01 0.19 9.11
C CYS A 51 -1.40 -0.06 8.51
N GLY A 52 -1.60 0.37 7.26
CA GLY A 52 -2.83 0.21 6.49
C GLY A 52 -2.86 1.10 5.24
N LEU A 53 -4.05 1.27 4.65
CA LEU A 53 -4.29 2.26 3.60
C LEU A 53 -4.35 3.67 4.22
N GLY A 54 -3.72 4.64 3.57
CA GLY A 54 -3.55 5.96 4.18
C GLY A 54 -2.54 5.96 5.33
N GLY A 55 -2.56 7.03 6.12
CA GLY A 55 -1.75 7.16 7.32
C GLY A 55 -1.23 8.57 7.54
N SER A 56 -1.40 9.05 8.77
CA SER A 56 -1.06 10.38 9.23
C SER A 56 -1.03 10.40 10.77
N GLY A 57 -0.35 11.38 11.35
CA GLY A 57 -0.23 11.52 12.80
C GLY A 57 1.14 11.12 13.32
N THR A 58 1.22 10.71 14.59
CA THR A 58 2.47 10.28 15.23
C THR A 58 2.45 8.76 15.37
N PRO A 59 3.50 8.04 14.96
CA PRO A 59 3.57 6.59 15.13
C PRO A 59 3.35 6.16 16.56
N VAL A 60 2.56 5.10 16.74
CA VAL A 60 2.23 4.58 18.08
C VAL A 60 3.34 3.72 18.66
N ASP A 61 4.15 3.10 17.80
CA ASP A 61 5.27 2.24 18.16
C ASP A 61 6.34 2.20 17.04
N ASP A 62 7.36 1.36 17.22
CA ASP A 62 8.44 1.25 16.24
C ASP A 62 8.00 0.54 14.95
N LEU A 63 7.04 -0.39 15.01
CA LEU A 63 6.50 -1.04 13.81
C LEU A 63 5.80 -0.01 12.91
N ASP A 64 4.93 0.81 13.51
CA ASP A 64 4.21 1.87 12.83
C ASP A 64 5.16 2.95 12.28
N LYS A 65 6.25 3.22 13.00
CA LYS A 65 7.33 4.11 12.54
C LYS A 65 8.06 3.54 11.32
N GLN A 66 8.39 2.25 11.32
CA GLN A 66 9.01 1.60 10.15
C GLN A 66 8.09 1.70 8.92
N LYS A 67 6.78 1.46 9.11
CA LYS A 67 5.81 1.58 8.00
C LYS A 67 5.70 3.02 7.51
N GLN A 68 5.72 4.02 8.39
CA GLN A 68 5.78 5.43 7.98
C GLN A 68 6.97 5.71 7.04
N THR A 69 8.14 5.16 7.34
CA THR A 69 9.36 5.32 6.51
C THR A 69 9.29 4.56 5.18
N LEU A 70 8.56 3.44 5.13
CA LEU A 70 8.40 2.62 3.92
C LEU A 70 7.41 3.20 2.89
N ARG A 71 6.72 4.30 3.20
CA ARG A 71 5.82 5.01 2.28
C ARG A 71 6.56 6.00 1.39
#